data_AF-A0A953QTB9-F1
#
_entry.id   AF-A0A953QTB9-F1
#
_cell.length_a   1.000
_cell.length_b   1.000
_cell.length_c   1.000
_cell.angle_alpha   90.00
_cell.angle_beta   90.00
_cell.angle_gamma   90.00
#
_symmetry.space_group_name_H-M   'P 1'
#
loop_
_entity.id
_entity.type
_entity.pdbx_description
1 polymer ?
#
loop_
_entity_poly.entity_id
_entity_poly.type
_entity_poly.pdbx_seq_one_letter_code
_entity_poly.pdbx_strand_id
1 'polypeptide(L)'
;MRGLAIAVLVLCAIPSGSMADKPKVSRAMIKPMEESLDNRLQRLWADDPIQVLGLTQGLYINGYGVVFMSELNLAPGAGISPFHPKVTPDEVKRIHDKKVARIAQLKETMADMLVGSAKSLDAMPADEQVTLGISLFYWNWENSSGLPGQIVMHAPRRVLLESKPAATAKLVTEEY
;
A
#
# COMPACT_ATOMS: atom_id res chain seq x y z
N MET A 1 49.86 -47.88 32.17
CA MET A 1 49.72 -47.58 30.73
C MET A 1 48.27 -47.88 30.34
N ARG A 2 47.40 -46.87 30.42
CA ARG A 2 46.81 -46.16 29.25
C ARG A 2 46.01 -47.09 28.31
N GLY A 3 44.69 -47.03 28.42
CA GLY A 3 43.73 -47.50 27.43
C GLY A 3 42.42 -46.74 27.64
N LEU A 4 42.29 -45.59 26.97
CA LEU A 4 41.22 -44.61 27.13
C LEU A 4 39.90 -45.16 26.60
N ALA A 5 38.84 -45.13 27.42
CA ALA A 5 37.49 -45.50 27.03
C ALA A 5 36.93 -44.51 26.00
N ILE A 6 36.47 -45.02 24.86
CA ILE A 6 35.76 -44.26 23.84
C ILE A 6 34.34 -44.01 24.34
N ALA A 7 34.07 -42.79 24.81
CA ALA A 7 32.72 -42.33 25.08
C ALA A 7 32.06 -41.93 23.76
N VAL A 8 31.13 -42.77 23.28
CA VAL A 8 30.24 -42.45 22.16
C VAL A 8 29.23 -41.42 22.64
N LEU A 9 29.47 -40.16 22.28
CA LEU A 9 28.50 -39.07 22.44
C LEU A 9 27.34 -39.30 21.46
N VAL A 10 26.22 -39.79 22.01
CA VAL A 10 24.93 -39.78 21.32
C VAL A 10 24.54 -38.33 21.09
N LEU A 11 24.73 -37.87 19.86
CA LEU A 11 24.27 -36.57 19.38
C LEU A 11 22.74 -36.64 19.33
N CYS A 12 22.08 -36.11 20.37
CA CYS A 12 20.65 -35.83 20.33
C CYS A 12 20.41 -34.89 19.14
N ALA A 13 19.90 -35.43 18.04
CA ALA A 13 19.27 -34.64 17.00
C ALA A 13 18.04 -33.98 17.63
N ILE A 14 18.23 -32.77 18.16
CA ILE A 14 17.11 -31.87 18.45
C ILE A 14 16.46 -31.66 17.09
N PRO A 15 15.22 -32.09 16.85
CA PRO A 15 14.53 -31.66 15.66
C PRO A 15 14.46 -30.13 15.78
N SER A 16 15.27 -29.43 14.98
CA SER A 16 15.04 -28.03 14.64
C SER A 16 13.78 -27.95 13.77
N GLY A 17 12.68 -28.50 14.27
CA GLY A 17 11.38 -27.97 13.96
C GLY A 17 11.40 -26.59 14.58
N SER A 18 11.84 -25.60 13.80
CA SER A 18 11.38 -24.24 14.00
C SER A 18 9.89 -24.39 14.23
N MET A 19 9.39 -23.96 15.40
CA MET A 19 8.03 -23.46 15.41
C MET A 19 8.02 -22.51 14.20
N ALA A 20 7.37 -22.91 13.12
CA ALA A 20 7.09 -22.01 12.04
C ALA A 20 6.28 -20.92 12.73
N ASP A 21 6.94 -19.79 13.00
CA ASP A 21 6.38 -18.67 13.73
C ASP A 21 5.02 -18.41 13.07
N LYS A 22 3.94 -18.64 13.82
CA LYS A 22 2.60 -18.34 13.31
C LYS A 22 2.65 -16.89 12.81
N PRO A 23 2.11 -16.57 11.63
CA PRO A 23 2.15 -15.21 11.11
C PRO A 23 1.67 -14.26 12.20
N LYS A 24 2.57 -13.37 12.67
CA LYS A 24 2.27 -12.44 13.76
C LYS A 24 1.09 -11.54 13.38
N VAL A 25 0.94 -11.27 12.08
CA VAL A 25 -0.19 -10.59 11.48
C VAL A 25 -1.04 -11.61 10.71
N SER A 26 -2.31 -11.76 11.10
CA SER A 26 -3.27 -12.64 10.42
C SER A 26 -4.08 -11.88 9.36
N ARG A 27 -4.70 -12.60 8.40
CA ARG A 27 -5.59 -11.94 7.42
C ARG A 27 -6.78 -11.23 8.06
N ALA A 28 -7.29 -11.74 9.18
CA ALA A 28 -8.37 -11.11 9.94
C ALA A 28 -7.98 -9.72 10.50
N MET A 29 -6.69 -9.48 10.73
CA MET A 29 -6.18 -8.17 11.16
C MET A 29 -5.98 -7.20 9.99
N ILE A 30 -5.69 -7.73 8.79
CA ILE A 30 -5.46 -6.93 7.58
C ILE A 30 -6.79 -6.48 6.96
N LYS A 31 -7.81 -7.34 6.98
CA LYS A 31 -9.09 -7.09 6.30
C LYS A 31 -9.77 -5.75 6.68
N PRO A 32 -9.86 -5.37 7.97
CA PRO A 32 -10.43 -4.08 8.34
C PRO A 32 -9.63 -2.88 7.81
N MET A 33 -8.33 -3.04 7.59
CA MET A 33 -7.48 -1.98 7.03
C MET A 33 -7.79 -1.80 5.54
N GLU A 34 -7.89 -2.89 4.78
CA GLU A 34 -8.33 -2.85 3.37
C GLU A 34 -9.64 -2.08 3.22
N GLU A 35 -10.64 -2.42 4.03
CA GLU A 35 -11.95 -1.76 4.02
C GLU A 35 -11.87 -0.28 4.45
N SER A 36 -11.01 0.04 5.42
CA SER A 36 -10.81 1.44 5.84
C SER A 36 -10.18 2.27 4.74
N LEU A 37 -9.18 1.72 4.03
CA LEU A 37 -8.52 2.36 2.90
C LEU A 37 -9.52 2.61 1.76
N ASP A 38 -10.30 1.60 1.37
CA ASP A 38 -11.33 1.74 0.33
C ASP A 38 -12.35 2.82 0.70
N ASN A 39 -12.87 2.80 1.93
CA ASN A 39 -13.84 3.80 2.40
C ASN A 39 -13.26 5.23 2.40
N ARG A 40 -11.98 5.40 2.75
CA ARG A 40 -11.31 6.71 2.73
C ARG A 40 -11.14 7.21 1.30
N LEU A 41 -10.66 6.36 0.40
CA LEU A 41 -10.44 6.71 -1.01
C LEU A 41 -11.74 7.09 -1.71
N GLN A 42 -12.83 6.34 -1.49
CA GLN A 42 -14.15 6.64 -2.07
C GLN A 42 -14.74 7.97 -1.59
N ARG A 43 -14.44 8.38 -0.36
CA ARG A 43 -15.01 9.59 0.25
C ARG A 43 -14.16 10.84 0.07
N LEU A 44 -12.93 10.69 -0.42
CA LEU A 44 -11.96 11.78 -0.49
C LEU A 44 -12.44 12.97 -1.35
N TRP A 45 -13.22 12.68 -2.41
CA TRP A 45 -13.84 13.68 -3.28
C TRP A 45 -15.33 13.40 -3.46
N ALA A 46 -16.12 13.46 -2.39
CA ALA A 46 -17.53 13.08 -2.40
C ALA A 46 -18.39 13.77 -3.48
N ASP A 47 -18.15 15.06 -3.75
CA ASP A 47 -18.91 15.83 -4.75
C ASP A 47 -18.50 15.54 -6.20
N ASP A 48 -17.32 14.94 -6.39
CA ASP A 48 -16.75 14.66 -7.70
C ASP A 48 -15.87 13.39 -7.62
N PRO A 49 -16.52 12.22 -7.45
CA PRO A 49 -15.85 11.02 -6.99
C PRO A 49 -14.83 10.51 -8.00
N ILE A 50 -13.76 9.94 -7.46
CA ILE A 50 -12.84 9.10 -8.23
C ILE A 50 -13.47 7.73 -8.48
N GLN A 51 -12.88 6.97 -9.37
CA GLN A 51 -13.25 5.57 -9.56
C GLN A 51 -12.16 4.68 -8.95
N VAL A 52 -12.55 3.85 -7.98
CA VAL A 52 -11.72 2.76 -7.44
C VAL A 52 -11.91 1.56 -8.34
N LEU A 53 -10.85 1.13 -9.04
CA LEU A 53 -10.92 0.08 -10.06
C LEU A 53 -10.75 -1.33 -9.47
N GLY A 54 -10.04 -1.44 -8.35
CA GLY A 54 -9.91 -2.65 -7.56
C GLY A 54 -10.00 -2.35 -6.08
N LEU A 55 -10.71 -3.20 -5.33
CA LEU A 55 -10.71 -3.14 -3.88
C LEU A 55 -9.27 -3.29 -3.37
N THR A 56 -8.95 -2.58 -2.29
CA THR A 56 -7.62 -2.62 -1.70
C THR A 56 -7.28 -4.05 -1.29
N GLN A 57 -6.13 -4.54 -1.75
CA GLN A 57 -5.58 -5.84 -1.38
C GLN A 57 -4.39 -5.64 -0.45
N GLY A 58 -4.45 -6.28 0.72
CA GLY A 58 -3.40 -6.33 1.72
C GLY A 58 -2.73 -7.69 1.77
N LEU A 59 -1.41 -7.71 1.94
CA LEU A 59 -0.62 -8.92 2.15
C LEU A 59 0.40 -8.66 3.26
N TYR A 60 0.59 -9.65 4.14
CA TYR A 60 1.70 -9.64 5.09
C TYR A 60 2.83 -10.53 4.60
N ILE A 61 4.05 -9.98 4.58
CA ILE A 61 5.27 -10.66 4.17
C ILE A 61 6.19 -10.71 5.38
N ASN A 62 6.46 -11.92 5.88
CA ASN A 62 7.30 -12.12 7.07
C ASN A 62 8.69 -11.50 6.87
N GLY A 63 9.14 -10.68 7.82
CA GLY A 63 10.43 -9.99 7.79
C GLY A 63 10.43 -8.71 6.95
N TYR A 64 9.38 -8.45 6.17
CA TYR A 64 9.19 -7.17 5.47
C TYR A 64 8.10 -6.33 6.12
N GLY A 65 6.92 -6.90 6.37
CA GLY A 65 5.76 -6.20 6.92
C GLY A 65 4.51 -6.30 6.03
N VAL A 66 3.61 -5.33 6.15
CA VAL A 66 2.33 -5.31 5.39
C VAL A 66 2.44 -4.46 4.13
N VAL A 67 1.89 -4.96 3.03
CA VAL A 67 1.78 -4.27 1.75
C VAL A 67 0.31 -4.16 1.39
N PHE A 68 -0.15 -2.94 1.16
CA PHE A 68 -1.46 -2.64 0.60
C PHE A 68 -1.31 -2.14 -0.83
N MET A 69 -2.24 -2.54 -1.70
CA MET A 69 -2.30 -2.11 -3.09
C MET A 69 -3.72 -1.73 -3.47
N SER A 70 -3.89 -0.62 -4.16
CA SER A 70 -5.16 -0.20 -4.77
C SER A 70 -4.91 0.39 -6.16
N GLU A 71 -5.94 0.41 -7.00
CA GLU A 71 -5.90 0.98 -8.34
C GLU A 71 -7.01 2.02 -8.50
N LEU A 72 -6.63 3.24 -8.91
CA LEU A 72 -7.52 4.39 -8.97
C LEU A 72 -7.51 5.05 -10.34
N ASN A 73 -8.69 5.44 -10.81
CA ASN A 73 -8.83 6.50 -11.80
C ASN A 73 -9.23 7.80 -11.10
N LEU A 74 -8.26 8.72 -10.99
CA LEU A 74 -8.42 9.98 -10.26
C LEU A 74 -9.35 10.99 -10.92
N ALA A 75 -9.72 10.80 -12.18
CA ALA A 75 -10.66 11.68 -12.87
C ALA A 75 -11.38 10.87 -13.95
N PRO A 76 -12.42 10.10 -13.58
CA PRO A 76 -13.18 9.34 -14.57
C PRO A 76 -13.82 10.32 -15.58
N GLY A 77 -13.47 10.15 -16.85
CA GLY A 77 -14.03 10.90 -17.97
C GLY A 77 -15.07 10.07 -18.73
N ALA A 78 -15.91 10.74 -19.52
CA ALA A 78 -16.74 10.06 -20.51
C ALA A 78 -15.80 9.39 -21.53
N GLY A 79 -15.75 8.06 -21.51
CA GLY A 79 -15.01 7.27 -22.49
C GLY A 79 -15.68 7.30 -23.86
N ILE A 80 -15.08 6.60 -24.82
CA ILE A 80 -15.65 6.41 -26.15
C ILE A 80 -16.90 5.54 -26.04
N SER A 81 -18.02 6.02 -26.55
CA SER A 81 -19.30 5.30 -26.59
C SER A 81 -20.08 5.61 -27.88
N PRO A 82 -21.15 4.86 -28.21
CA PRO A 82 -21.98 5.17 -29.38
C PRO A 82 -22.58 6.59 -29.36
N PHE A 83 -22.72 7.20 -28.19
CA PHE A 83 -23.24 8.57 -28.01
C PHE A 83 -22.13 9.62 -27.78
N HIS A 84 -20.88 9.18 -27.63
CA HIS A 84 -19.69 10.02 -27.53
C HIS A 84 -18.52 9.36 -28.27
N PRO A 85 -18.52 9.41 -29.61
CA PRO A 85 -17.61 8.59 -30.42
C PRO A 85 -16.16 9.10 -30.42
N LYS A 86 -15.93 10.34 -29.98
CA LYS A 86 -14.60 10.97 -29.98
C LYS A 86 -14.42 11.78 -28.69
N VAL A 87 -13.28 11.58 -28.04
CA VAL A 87 -12.83 12.43 -26.94
C VAL A 87 -12.19 13.68 -27.55
N THR A 88 -12.62 14.85 -27.10
CA THR A 88 -12.14 16.15 -27.59
C THR A 88 -10.85 16.59 -26.86
N PRO A 89 -10.02 17.45 -27.48
CA PRO A 89 -8.82 17.97 -26.81
C PRO A 89 -9.11 18.70 -25.49
N ASP A 90 -10.23 19.43 -25.42
CA ASP A 90 -10.64 20.14 -24.21
C ASP A 90 -10.99 19.18 -23.07
N GLU A 91 -11.62 18.04 -23.39
CA GLU A 91 -11.89 16.97 -22.42
C GLU A 91 -10.60 16.34 -21.90
N VAL A 92 -9.65 16.04 -22.79
CA VAL A 92 -8.33 15.51 -22.41
C VAL A 92 -7.62 16.47 -21.46
N LYS A 93 -7.59 17.77 -21.82
CA LYS A 93 -6.97 18.80 -20.97
C LYS A 93 -7.65 18.91 -19.61
N ARG A 94 -8.99 18.94 -19.57
CA ARG A 94 -9.75 19.02 -18.31
C ARG A 94 -9.49 17.82 -17.41
N ILE A 95 -9.42 16.61 -17.96
CA ILE A 95 -9.11 15.39 -17.20
C ILE A 95 -7.69 15.45 -16.65
N HIS A 96 -6.72 15.81 -17.48
CA HIS A 96 -5.32 15.96 -17.07
C HIS A 96 -5.18 16.96 -15.91
N ASP A 97 -5.69 18.18 -16.09
CA ASP A 97 -5.55 19.25 -15.08
C ASP A 97 -6.19 18.85 -13.75
N LYS A 98 -7.32 18.13 -13.81
CA LYS A 98 -8.00 17.58 -12.64
C LYS A 98 -7.19 16.50 -11.94
N LYS A 99 -6.55 15.58 -12.69
CA LYS A 99 -5.66 14.57 -12.10
C LYS A 99 -4.47 15.24 -11.41
N VAL A 100 -3.82 16.19 -12.06
CA VAL A 100 -2.68 16.94 -11.50
C VAL A 100 -3.07 17.61 -10.18
N ALA A 101 -4.22 18.28 -10.14
CA ALA A 101 -4.70 18.96 -8.93
C ALA A 101 -4.98 18.00 -7.76
N ARG A 102 -5.27 16.72 -8.02
CA ARG A 102 -5.61 15.72 -7.00
C ARG A 102 -4.40 14.98 -6.42
N ILE A 103 -3.24 15.00 -7.07
CA ILE A 103 -2.06 14.24 -6.64
C ILE A 103 -1.60 14.62 -5.24
N ALA A 104 -1.53 15.92 -4.93
CA ALA A 104 -1.07 16.37 -3.62
C ALA A 104 -1.96 15.84 -2.48
N GLN A 105 -3.28 16.01 -2.62
CA GLN A 105 -4.24 15.53 -1.62
C GLN A 105 -4.27 14.00 -1.53
N LEU A 106 -4.07 13.28 -2.64
CA LEU A 106 -3.91 11.83 -2.61
C LEU A 106 -2.71 11.43 -1.75
N LYS A 107 -1.54 12.05 -1.96
CA LYS A 107 -0.31 11.78 -1.21
C LYS A 107 -0.48 12.03 0.29
N GLU A 108 -1.13 13.13 0.66
CA GLU A 108 -1.45 13.42 2.06
C GLU A 108 -2.37 12.35 2.66
N THR A 109 -3.39 11.93 1.92
CA THR A 109 -4.32 10.89 2.37
C THR A 109 -3.62 9.54 2.51
N MET A 110 -2.70 9.21 1.59
CA MET A 110 -1.87 7.99 1.66
C MET A 110 -1.01 7.96 2.92
N ALA A 111 -0.37 9.08 3.25
CA ALA A 111 0.42 9.22 4.48
C ALA A 111 -0.43 8.97 5.73
N ASP A 112 -1.63 9.54 5.80
CA ASP A 112 -2.57 9.33 6.90
C ASP A 112 -3.05 7.88 7.01
N MET A 113 -3.29 7.23 5.87
CA MET A 113 -3.65 5.82 5.82
C MET A 113 -2.52 4.93 6.34
N LEU A 114 -1.27 5.19 5.96
CA LEU A 114 -0.10 4.48 6.49
C LEU A 114 -0.03 4.57 8.02
N VAL A 115 -0.15 5.78 8.57
CA VAL A 115 -0.13 6.02 10.02
C VAL A 115 -1.30 5.31 10.71
N GLY A 116 -2.49 5.34 10.10
CA GLY A 116 -3.66 4.61 10.58
C GLY A 116 -3.44 3.10 10.65
N SER A 117 -2.95 2.50 9.57
CA SER A 117 -2.67 1.06 9.51
C SER A 117 -1.59 0.65 10.51
N ALA A 118 -0.53 1.44 10.68
CA ALA A 118 0.52 1.17 11.67
C ALA A 118 -0.02 1.10 13.12
N LYS A 119 -0.98 1.97 13.45
CA LYS A 119 -1.63 2.01 14.77
C LYS A 119 -2.56 0.83 15.01
N SER A 120 -3.17 0.27 13.96
CA SER A 120 -4.12 -0.84 14.10
C SER A 120 -3.46 -2.23 14.08
N LEU A 121 -2.22 -2.34 13.62
CA LEU A 121 -1.50 -3.61 13.49
C LEU A 121 -0.50 -3.81 14.65
N ASP A 122 -0.98 -3.93 15.87
CA ASP A 122 -0.13 -4.03 17.08
C ASP A 122 0.76 -5.27 17.14
N ALA A 123 0.32 -6.37 16.54
CA ALA A 123 1.11 -7.59 16.47
C ALA A 123 2.26 -7.54 15.46
N MET A 124 2.30 -6.50 14.61
CA MET A 124 3.37 -6.33 13.64
C MET A 124 4.65 -5.82 14.33
N PRO A 125 5.81 -6.45 14.08
CA PRO A 125 7.11 -5.97 14.53
C PRO A 125 7.34 -4.48 14.21
N ALA A 126 8.03 -3.79 15.13
CA ALA A 126 8.19 -2.34 15.08
C ALA A 126 9.13 -1.86 13.95
N ASP A 127 10.03 -2.74 13.52
CA ASP A 127 11.02 -2.54 12.46
C ASP A 127 10.52 -2.93 11.06
N GLU A 128 9.45 -3.72 10.98
CA GLU A 128 8.78 -4.06 9.72
C GLU A 128 8.03 -2.85 9.10
N GLN A 129 7.95 -2.86 7.77
CA GLN A 129 7.37 -1.82 6.94
C GLN A 129 5.84 -1.89 6.90
N VAL A 130 5.21 -0.72 6.87
CA VAL A 130 3.85 -0.56 6.36
C VAL A 130 3.97 0.12 5.01
N THR A 131 3.49 -0.53 3.95
CA THR A 131 3.60 -0.06 2.58
C THR A 131 2.22 0.09 1.95
N LEU A 132 2.00 1.19 1.24
CA LEU A 132 0.83 1.41 0.38
C LEU A 132 1.30 1.82 -1.02
N GLY A 133 0.94 1.00 -2.00
CA GLY A 133 1.04 1.33 -3.41
C GLY A 133 -0.33 1.72 -3.97
N ILE A 134 -0.39 2.84 -4.68
CA ILE A 134 -1.55 3.24 -5.46
C ILE A 134 -1.12 3.35 -6.92
N SER A 135 -1.66 2.47 -7.76
CA SER A 135 -1.51 2.55 -9.21
C SER A 135 -2.56 3.50 -9.79
N LEU A 136 -2.12 4.38 -10.68
CA LEU A 136 -2.98 5.35 -11.34
C LEU A 136 -3.32 4.87 -12.75
N PHE A 137 -4.62 4.73 -12.99
CA PHE A 137 -5.14 4.31 -14.28
C PHE A 137 -5.21 5.48 -15.27
N TYR A 138 -4.80 5.22 -16.50
CA TYR A 138 -4.88 6.13 -17.63
C TYR A 138 -5.41 5.40 -18.85
N TRP A 139 -6.40 5.98 -19.53
CA TRP A 139 -6.71 5.53 -20.88
C TRP A 139 -5.60 5.90 -21.85
N ASN A 140 -5.49 5.16 -22.96
CA ASN A 140 -4.48 5.38 -24.00
C ASN A 140 -4.58 6.74 -24.71
N TRP A 141 -5.72 7.44 -24.61
CA TRP A 141 -5.96 8.75 -25.20
C TRP A 141 -5.69 9.90 -24.23
N GLU A 142 -5.42 9.61 -22.96
CA GLU A 142 -5.14 10.63 -21.96
C GLU A 142 -3.74 11.21 -22.10
N ASN A 143 -3.58 12.47 -21.68
CA ASN A 143 -2.27 13.05 -21.41
C ASN A 143 -1.83 12.65 -19.99
N SER A 144 -0.75 11.88 -19.87
CA SER A 144 -0.15 11.49 -18.59
C SER A 144 1.11 12.29 -18.24
N SER A 145 1.45 13.31 -19.02
CA SER A 145 2.68 14.10 -18.80
C SER A 145 2.69 14.73 -17.41
N GLY A 146 3.73 14.46 -16.62
CA GLY A 146 3.87 14.98 -15.26
C GLY A 146 2.96 14.31 -14.22
N LEU A 147 2.33 13.19 -14.56
CA LEU A 147 1.58 12.34 -13.63
C LEU A 147 2.32 11.00 -13.43
N PRO A 148 2.43 10.50 -12.19
CA PRO A 148 3.02 9.19 -11.94
C PRO A 148 2.08 8.06 -12.39
N GLY A 149 2.62 6.98 -12.92
CA GLY A 149 1.89 5.72 -13.10
C GLY A 149 1.59 5.02 -11.77
N GLN A 150 2.45 5.20 -10.77
CA GLN A 150 2.25 4.65 -9.43
C GLN A 150 2.87 5.56 -8.36
N ILE A 151 2.22 5.62 -7.19
CA ILE A 151 2.76 6.23 -5.98
C ILE A 151 2.91 5.14 -4.94
N VAL A 152 4.11 4.96 -4.41
CA VAL A 152 4.39 4.04 -3.30
C VAL A 152 4.85 4.83 -2.09
N MET A 153 4.22 4.59 -0.95
CA MET A 153 4.67 5.11 0.34
C MET A 153 4.95 3.98 1.30
N HIS A 154 6.07 4.07 2.01
CA HIS A 154 6.38 3.11 3.07
C HIS A 154 7.25 3.71 4.17
N ALA A 155 7.13 3.12 5.36
CA ALA A 155 8.03 3.37 6.48
C ALA A 155 7.95 2.24 7.52
N PRO A 156 8.99 2.04 8.35
CA PRO A 156 8.91 1.14 9.50
C PRO A 156 7.78 1.54 10.45
N ARG A 157 7.09 0.56 11.04
CA ARG A 157 5.97 0.81 11.96
C ARG A 157 6.33 1.79 13.09
N ARG A 158 7.51 1.63 13.72
CA ARG A 158 7.97 2.53 14.78
C ARG A 158 7.99 3.99 14.35
N VAL A 159 8.42 4.26 13.11
CA VAL A 159 8.51 5.62 12.57
C VAL A 159 7.11 6.19 12.36
N LEU A 160 6.18 5.36 11.87
CA LEU A 160 4.78 5.75 11.66
C LEU A 160 4.03 6.04 12.96
N LEU A 161 4.34 5.31 14.04
CA LEU A 161 3.75 5.53 15.35
C LEU A 161 4.21 6.85 16.00
N GLU A 162 5.46 7.25 15.74
CA GLU A 162 6.01 8.54 16.17
C GLU A 162 5.53 9.71 15.30
N SER A 163 4.99 9.43 14.12
CA SER A 163 4.58 10.43 13.14
C SER A 163 3.18 10.95 13.46
N LYS A 164 3.01 12.27 13.31
CA LYS A 164 1.67 12.86 13.27
C LYS A 164 1.03 12.52 11.91
N PRO A 165 -0.30 12.31 11.84
CA PRO A 165 -1.02 12.39 10.57
C PRO A 165 -0.64 13.70 9.86
N ALA A 166 -0.42 13.66 8.56
CA ALA A 166 0.18 14.70 7.69
C ALA A 166 1.70 14.96 7.78
N ALA A 167 2.46 14.34 8.69
CA ALA A 167 3.93 14.49 8.72
C ALA A 167 4.61 13.56 7.71
N THR A 168 4.65 13.96 6.44
CA THR A 168 5.29 13.23 5.34
C THR A 168 6.83 13.15 5.44
N ALA A 169 7.45 13.97 6.29
CA ALA A 169 8.91 14.15 6.33
C ALA A 169 9.74 12.90 6.68
N LYS A 170 9.11 11.83 7.17
CA LYS A 170 9.79 10.54 7.48
C LYS A 170 9.29 9.37 6.62
N LEU A 171 8.40 9.62 5.67
CA LEU A 171 7.89 8.61 4.75
C LEU A 171 8.80 8.57 3.52
N VAL A 172 9.16 7.37 3.09
CA VAL A 172 9.73 7.20 1.75
C VAL A 172 8.55 7.26 0.78
N THR A 173 8.63 8.18 -0.18
CA THR A 173 7.65 8.31 -1.27
C THR A 173 8.37 8.10 -2.59
N GLU A 174 7.88 7.16 -3.37
CA GLU A 174 8.41 6.82 -4.68
C GLU A 174 7.32 7.01 -5.73
N GLU A 175 7.71 7.57 -6.86
CA GLU A 175 6.84 7.84 -8.00
C GLU A 175 7.45 7.17 -9.23
N TYR A 176 6.66 6.29 -9.84
CA TYR A 176 7.03 5.51 -11.02
C TYR A 176 6.22 5.95 -12.23
#